data_AF-A0A968J8N8-F1
#
_entry.id   AF-A0A968J8N8-F1
#
_cell.length_a   1.000
_cell.length_b   1.000
_cell.length_c   1.000
_cell.angle_alpha   90.00
_cell.angle_beta   90.00
_cell.angle_gamma   90.00
#
_symmetry.space_group_name_H-M   'P 1'
#
loop_
_entity.id
_entity.type
_entity.pdbx_description
1 polymer ?
#
loop_
_entity_poly.entity_id
_entity_poly.type
_entity_poly.pdbx_seq_one_letter_code
_entity_poly.pdbx_strand_id
1 'polypeptide(L)'
;MGGKKPPFRWGYHQSPLYPAETLAKMGIRGVRRPTGGRAVLHQASTQKAELTYSLIVPNLEPRSRREVYAYLCQFLWKGLRNLGVQLDPIGASASHPRDEMCRTYHHRASCF
;
A
#
# COMPACT_ATOMS: atom_id res chain seq x y z
N MET A 1 -1.69 -1.65 28.67
CA MET A 1 -2.68 -2.34 27.81
C MET A 1 -2.13 -2.40 26.40
N GLY A 2 -1.96 -3.59 25.83
CA GLY A 2 -1.36 -3.76 24.50
C GLY A 2 -2.29 -3.23 23.40
N GLY A 3 -1.87 -2.16 22.70
CA GLY A 3 -2.64 -1.60 21.59
C GLY A 3 -2.86 -2.64 20.50
N LYS A 4 -4.07 -2.64 19.90
CA LYS A 4 -4.40 -3.53 18.77
C LYS A 4 -3.38 -3.33 17.65
N LYS A 5 -2.69 -4.40 17.26
CA LYS A 5 -1.76 -4.34 16.13
C LYS A 5 -2.52 -4.09 14.83
N PRO A 6 -1.96 -3.29 13.91
CA PRO A 6 -2.57 -3.06 12.61
C PRO A 6 -2.69 -4.37 11.81
N PRO A 7 -3.70 -4.50 10.94
CA PRO A 7 -4.02 -5.77 10.29
C PRO A 7 -3.07 -6.09 9.13
N PHE A 8 -2.91 -7.38 8.84
CA PHE A 8 -2.40 -7.88 7.57
C PHE A 8 -3.57 -7.97 6.57
N ARG A 9 -3.47 -7.29 5.42
CA ARG A 9 -4.54 -7.23 4.42
C ARG A 9 -4.12 -7.87 3.09
N TRP A 10 -4.96 -8.70 2.49
CA TRP A 10 -4.72 -9.28 1.15
C TRP A 10 -5.85 -8.96 0.17
N GLY A 11 -5.54 -9.04 -1.13
CA GLY A 11 -6.46 -8.68 -2.22
C GLY A 11 -7.52 -9.74 -2.53
N TYR A 12 -8.56 -9.31 -3.25
CA TYR A 12 -9.71 -10.13 -3.64
C TYR A 12 -9.39 -11.35 -4.50
N HIS A 13 -8.24 -11.37 -5.19
CA HIS A 13 -7.82 -12.54 -5.97
C HIS A 13 -6.63 -13.27 -5.33
N GLN A 14 -6.33 -12.96 -4.07
CA GLN A 14 -5.26 -13.63 -3.33
C GLN A 14 -5.84 -14.66 -2.36
N SER A 15 -5.12 -15.77 -2.26
CA SER A 15 -5.25 -16.70 -1.14
C SER A 15 -4.53 -16.12 0.10
N PRO A 16 -4.96 -16.45 1.32
CA PRO A 16 -4.25 -16.06 2.53
C PRO A 16 -2.80 -16.55 2.48
N LEU A 17 -1.83 -15.65 2.65
CA LEU A 17 -0.39 -16.00 2.64
C LEU A 17 0.05 -16.75 3.91
N TYR A 18 -0.68 -16.56 5.01
CA TYR A 18 -0.36 -17.15 6.31
C TYR A 18 -1.61 -17.79 6.90
N PRO A 19 -1.46 -18.94 7.61
CA PRO A 19 -2.53 -19.51 8.41
C PRO A 19 -3.03 -18.52 9.47
N ALA A 20 -4.33 -18.59 9.79
CA ALA A 20 -4.94 -17.72 10.79
C ALA A 20 -4.27 -17.86 12.18
N GLU A 21 -3.87 -19.08 12.54
CA GLU A 21 -3.16 -19.38 13.79
C GLU A 21 -1.80 -18.67 13.88
N THR A 22 -1.05 -18.61 12.77
CA THR A 22 0.23 -17.90 12.71
C THR A 22 0.03 -16.41 12.95
N LEU A 23 -0.99 -15.82 12.32
CA LEU A 23 -1.33 -14.41 12.53
C LEU A 23 -1.80 -14.16 13.97
N ALA A 24 -2.61 -15.05 14.54
CA ALA A 24 -3.10 -14.96 15.91
C ALA A 24 -1.97 -15.04 16.94
N LYS A 25 -1.00 -15.95 16.78
CA LYS A 25 0.21 -16.04 17.63
C LYS A 25 1.03 -14.74 17.61
N MET A 26 1.03 -14.03 16.49
CA MET A 26 1.68 -12.72 16.36
C MET A 26 0.82 -11.56 16.87
N GLY A 27 -0.43 -11.81 17.27
CA GLY A 27 -1.41 -10.79 17.65
C GLY A 27 -1.86 -9.91 16.47
N ILE A 28 -1.75 -10.42 15.24
CA ILE A 28 -2.08 -9.71 14.00
C ILE A 28 -3.42 -10.22 13.48
N ARG A 29 -4.31 -9.30 13.09
CA ARG A 29 -5.57 -9.66 12.43
C ARG A 29 -5.36 -9.78 10.92
N GLY A 30 -5.81 -10.88 10.33
CA GLY A 30 -5.93 -11.02 8.88
C GLY A 30 -7.25 -10.45 8.34
N VAL A 31 -7.20 -9.69 7.25
CA VAL A 31 -8.40 -9.13 6.59
C VAL A 31 -8.31 -9.23 5.07
N ARG A 32 -9.33 -9.78 4.43
CA ARG A 32 -9.46 -9.78 2.97
C ARG A 32 -10.11 -8.48 2.49
N ARG A 33 -9.55 -7.84 1.46
CA ARG A 33 -10.12 -6.64 0.84
C ARG A 33 -11.06 -7.01 -0.31
N PRO A 34 -12.11 -6.21 -0.58
CA PRO A 34 -12.97 -6.37 -1.76
C PRO A 34 -12.26 -5.96 -3.06
N THR A 35 -11.15 -5.23 -2.97
CA THR A 35 -10.32 -4.81 -4.11
C THR A 35 -9.17 -5.78 -4.36
N GLY A 36 -8.63 -5.79 -5.59
CA GLY A 36 -7.45 -6.57 -5.96
C GLY A 36 -6.13 -6.03 -5.38
N GLY A 37 -5.02 -6.32 -6.06
CA GLY A 37 -3.68 -5.88 -5.68
C GLY A 37 -2.98 -6.80 -4.68
N ARG A 38 -1.77 -6.38 -4.29
CA ARG A 38 -0.86 -7.16 -3.40
C ARG A 38 -1.27 -7.06 -1.94
N ALA A 39 -0.80 -8.03 -1.16
CA ALA A 39 -0.96 -8.04 0.28
C ALA A 39 -0.09 -6.95 0.93
N VAL A 40 -0.58 -6.36 2.02
CA VAL A 40 0.05 -5.27 2.75
C VAL A 40 0.00 -5.60 4.24
N LEU A 41 1.17 -5.54 4.89
CA LEU A 41 1.27 -5.53 6.34
C LEU A 41 1.31 -4.08 6.80
N HIS A 42 0.25 -3.64 7.47
CA HIS A 42 0.20 -2.28 7.99
C HIS A 42 1.14 -2.15 9.20
N GLN A 43 1.80 -0.99 9.34
CA GLN A 43 2.72 -0.74 10.46
C GLN A 43 2.31 0.51 11.25
N ALA A 44 2.21 0.36 12.55
CA ALA A 44 1.99 1.45 13.49
C ALA A 44 2.80 1.16 14.76
N SER A 45 3.68 2.08 15.13
CA SER A 45 4.44 2.08 16.37
C SER A 45 4.32 3.44 17.04
N THR A 46 4.85 3.58 18.26
CA THR A 46 4.87 4.85 18.99
C THR A 46 5.63 5.96 18.27
N GLN A 47 6.52 5.61 17.33
CA GLN A 47 7.37 6.54 16.60
C GLN A 47 7.04 6.66 15.11
N LYS A 48 6.20 5.76 14.58
CA LYS A 48 5.85 5.72 13.16
C LYS A 48 4.39 5.35 12.99
N ALA A 49 3.66 6.19 12.27
CA ALA A 49 2.28 5.92 11.90
C ALA A 49 2.17 5.74 10.38
N GLU A 50 1.28 4.86 9.96
CA GLU A 50 0.85 4.74 8.58
C GLU A 50 -0.49 5.44 8.39
N LEU A 51 -0.64 6.14 7.27
CA LEU A 51 -1.92 6.65 6.81
C LEU A 51 -2.43 5.79 5.64
N THR A 52 -3.53 5.07 5.87
CA THR A 52 -4.29 4.40 4.81
C THR A 52 -5.56 5.18 4.52
N TYR A 53 -5.86 5.44 3.25
CA TYR A 53 -7.07 6.14 2.82
C TYR A 53 -7.77 5.38 1.68
N SER A 54 -9.03 5.73 1.43
CA SER A 54 -9.80 5.28 0.27
C SER A 54 -10.60 6.46 -0.29
N LEU A 55 -10.76 6.50 -1.61
CA LEU A 55 -11.56 7.51 -2.28
C LEU A 55 -12.85 6.88 -2.82
N ILE A 56 -13.96 7.58 -2.63
CA ILE A 56 -15.23 7.30 -3.27
C ILE A 56 -15.55 8.54 -4.08
N VAL A 57 -15.66 8.39 -5.39
CA VAL A 57 -15.93 9.51 -6.31
C VAL A 57 -17.12 9.15 -7.19
N PRO A 58 -18.11 10.04 -7.36
CA PRO A 58 -19.19 9.83 -8.32
C PRO A 58 -18.65 10.01 -9.74
N ASN A 59 -19.23 9.28 -10.70
CA ASN A 59 -19.10 9.52 -12.14
C ASN A 59 -17.66 9.81 -12.63
N LEU A 60 -16.80 8.79 -12.59
CA LEU A 60 -15.56 8.83 -13.37
C LEU A 60 -15.89 8.65 -14.85
N GLU A 61 -15.63 9.69 -15.64
CA GLU A 61 -15.63 9.63 -17.11
C GLU A 61 -14.93 8.35 -17.62
N PRO A 62 -15.33 7.80 -18.79
CA PRO A 62 -14.77 6.56 -19.29
C PRO A 62 -13.25 6.70 -19.47
N ARG A 63 -12.52 6.06 -18.57
CA ARG A 63 -11.07 6.02 -18.47
C ARG A 63 -10.65 4.60 -18.18
N SER A 64 -9.49 4.19 -18.67
CA SER A 64 -8.88 2.93 -18.25
C SER A 64 -8.63 2.95 -16.74
N ARG A 65 -8.60 1.78 -16.09
CA ARG A 65 -8.30 1.66 -14.65
C ARG A 65 -6.99 2.37 -14.27
N ARG A 66 -5.99 2.33 -15.17
CA ARG A 66 -4.68 2.98 -14.97
C ARG A 66 -4.81 4.50 -14.98
N GLU A 67 -5.56 5.07 -15.92
CA GLU A 67 -5.79 6.52 -16.00
C GLU A 67 -6.61 7.04 -14.82
N VAL A 68 -7.63 6.29 -14.39
CA VAL A 68 -8.39 6.59 -13.17
C VAL A 68 -7.46 6.65 -11.97
N TYR A 69 -6.62 5.62 -11.78
CA TYR A 69 -5.69 5.57 -10.66
C TYR A 69 -4.67 6.71 -10.71
N ALA A 70 -4.05 6.95 -11.87
CA ALA A 70 -3.09 8.02 -12.05
C ALA A 70 -3.71 9.39 -11.73
N TYR A 71 -4.92 9.66 -12.21
CA TYR A 71 -5.67 10.87 -11.92
C TYR A 71 -5.98 11.01 -10.43
N LEU A 72 -6.56 9.97 -9.82
CA LEU A 72 -6.94 9.98 -8.41
C LEU A 72 -5.75 10.04 -7.45
N CYS A 73 -4.54 9.62 -7.85
CA CYS A 73 -3.35 9.74 -7.00
C CYS A 73 -2.65 11.10 -7.09
N GLN A 74 -3.04 11.99 -8.02
CA GLN A 74 -2.38 13.29 -8.17
C GLN A 74 -2.49 14.17 -6.92
N PHE A 75 -3.59 14.08 -6.16
CA PHE A 75 -3.75 14.89 -4.95
C PHE A 75 -2.69 14.52 -3.89
N LEU A 76 -2.35 13.24 -3.75
CA LEU A 76 -1.30 12.81 -2.83
C LEU A 76 0.04 13.40 -3.24
N TRP A 77 0.37 13.31 -4.53
CA TRP A 77 1.66 13.79 -5.03
C TRP A 77 1.80 15.30 -4.79
N LYS A 78 0.75 16.07 -5.07
CA LYS A 78 0.70 17.51 -4.78
C LYS A 78 0.78 17.79 -3.27
N GLY A 79 -0.01 17.09 -2.46
CA GLY A 79 -0.06 17.28 -1.01
C GLY A 79 1.27 16.98 -0.34
N LEU A 80 1.92 15.86 -0.70
CA LEU A 80 3.23 15.48 -0.18
C LEU A 80 4.32 16.47 -0.59
N ARG A 81 4.31 16.96 -1.84
CA ARG A 81 5.23 18.02 -2.28
C ARG A 81 5.03 19.32 -1.51
N ASN A 82 3.78 19.70 -1.23
CA ASN A 82 3.47 20.87 -0.41
C ASN A 82 3.97 20.72 1.04
N LEU A 83 4.12 19.48 1.52
CA LEU A 83 4.73 19.15 2.82
C LEU A 83 6.27 19.02 2.75
N GLY A 84 6.89 19.33 1.61
CA GLY A 84 8.34 19.22 1.43
C GLY A 84 8.87 17.80 1.20
N VAL A 85 7.98 16.82 0.97
CA VAL A 85 8.37 15.44 0.70
C VAL A 85 8.80 15.29 -0.77
N GLN A 86 10.01 14.82 -1.00
CA GLN A 86 10.51 14.48 -2.33
C GLN A 86 9.92 13.15 -2.79
N LEU A 87 9.32 13.13 -3.99
CA LEU A 87 8.67 11.96 -4.58
C LEU A 87 9.26 11.65 -5.95
N ASP A 88 9.41 10.35 -6.24
CA ASP A 88 9.76 9.89 -7.59
C ASP A 88 8.58 10.08 -8.57
N PRO A 89 8.85 10.21 -9.88
CA PRO A 89 7.80 10.32 -10.89
C PRO A 89 6.85 9.12 -10.90
N ILE A 90 5.56 9.38 -11.13
CA ILE A 90 4.51 8.35 -11.24
C ILE A 90 4.83 7.43 -12.42
N GLY A 91 5.01 6.14 -12.17
CA GLY A 91 5.30 5.14 -13.20
C GLY A 91 6.77 4.93 -13.54
N ALA A 92 7.70 5.58 -12.82
CA ALA A 92 9.12 5.22 -12.86
C ALA A 92 9.35 3.92 -12.07
N SER A 93 8.80 2.80 -12.54
CA SER A 93 9.32 1.50 -12.13
C SER A 93 10.71 1.40 -12.75
N ALA A 94 11.74 1.79 -12.01
CA ALA A 94 13.10 1.47 -12.40
C ALA A 94 13.16 -0.05 -12.57
N SER A 95 13.39 -0.50 -13.82
CA SER A 95 13.79 -1.85 -14.15
C SER A 95 15.08 -2.16 -13.41
N HIS A 96 14.98 -2.64 -12.17
CA HIS A 96 16.10 -3.25 -11.49
C HIS A 96 16.24 -4.69 -12.00
N PRO A 97 17.44 -5.11 -12.44
CA PRO A 97 17.74 -6.52 -12.61
C PRO A 97 17.40 -7.25 -11.32
N ARG A 98 16.79 -8.43 -11.43
CA ARG A 98 16.57 -9.32 -10.29
C ARG A 98 17.92 -9.84 -9.82
N ASP A 99 18.62 -9.08 -8.98
CA ASP A 99 19.83 -9.56 -8.33
C ASP A 99 19.44 -10.31 -7.06
N GLU A 100 19.81 -11.59 -7.01
CA GLU A 100 19.11 -12.64 -6.26
C GLU A 100 19.38 -12.62 -4.74
N MET A 101 20.26 -11.73 -4.22
CA MET A 101 20.79 -11.90 -2.86
C MET A 101 20.68 -10.68 -1.92
N CYS A 102 20.26 -9.48 -2.35
CA CYS A 102 20.18 -8.31 -1.46
C CYS A 102 18.80 -7.64 -1.45
N ARG A 103 17.93 -8.08 -0.54
CA ARG A 103 16.57 -7.53 -0.33
C ARG A 103 16.57 -6.23 0.47
N THR A 104 17.38 -5.24 0.10
CA THR A 104 17.20 -3.88 0.64
C THR A 104 15.99 -3.24 -0.04
N TYR A 105 14.82 -3.38 0.60
CA TYR A 105 13.60 -2.68 0.23
C TYR A 105 13.80 -1.18 0.47
N HIS A 106 14.26 -0.45 -0.54
CA HIS A 106 14.24 1.00 -0.50
C HIS A 106 12.81 1.47 -0.69
N HIS A 107 12.20 1.96 0.39
CA HIS A 107 10.86 2.53 0.37
C HIS A 107 10.91 3.90 -0.35
N ARG A 108 10.93 3.89 -1.68
CA ARG A 108 10.66 5.08 -2.49
C ARG A 108 9.16 5.27 -2.50
N ALA A 109 8.71 6.46 -2.11
CA ALA A 109 7.30 6.81 -2.13
C ALA A 109 6.83 6.95 -3.59
N SER A 110 6.64 5.82 -4.27
CA SER A 110 6.08 5.75 -5.60
C SER A 110 4.57 5.56 -5.49
N CYS A 111 3.83 6.30 -6.34
CA CYS A 111 2.50 5.88 -6.71
C CYS A 111 2.61 4.96 -7.94
N PHE A 112 3.36 3.85 -7.84
CA PHE A 112 3.36 2.62 -8.67
C PHE A 112 4.51 1.69 -8.25
#